data_AF-A0A3L7LQX2-F1
#
_entry.id   AF-A0A3L7LQX2-F1
#
_cell.length_a   1.000
_cell.length_b   1.000
_cell.length_c   1.000
_cell.angle_alpha   90.00
_cell.angle_beta   90.00
_cell.angle_gamma   90.00
#
_symmetry.space_group_name_H-M   'P 1'
#
loop_
_entity.id
_entity.type
_entity.pdbx_description
1 polymer ?
#
loop_
_entity_poly.entity_id
_entity_poly.type
_entity_poly.pdbx_seq_one_letter_code
_entity_poly.pdbx_strand_id
1 'polypeptide(L)' 'MWENPATVEVFILNQHQDRLPLQRVWCGIAGDAWRTRADVALPTRHGPSVASIRLWCVAGIDQVDCRAARQSSARQ' A
#
# COMPACT_ATOMS: atom_id res chain seq x y z
N MET A 1 -0.29 -10.21 -1.50
CA MET A 1 -1.23 -9.24 -2.12
C MET A 1 -1.37 -9.62 -3.58
N TRP A 2 -2.57 -9.63 -4.11
CA TRP A 2 -2.88 -10.05 -5.49
C TRP A 2 -3.74 -8.96 -6.15
N GLU A 3 -3.58 -8.72 -7.45
CA GLU A 3 -4.38 -7.76 -8.21
C GLU A 3 -5.12 -8.48 -9.33
N ASN A 4 -6.38 -8.11 -9.55
CA ASN A 4 -7.13 -8.50 -10.73
C ASN A 4 -6.77 -7.57 -11.89
N PRO A 5 -6.01 -8.02 -12.91
CA PRO A 5 -5.57 -7.15 -13.99
C PRO A 5 -6.71 -6.65 -14.89
N ALA A 6 -7.89 -7.28 -14.84
CA ALA A 6 -9.06 -6.86 -15.60
C ALA A 6 -9.84 -5.72 -14.91
N THR A 7 -9.83 -5.65 -13.57
CA THR A 7 -10.63 -4.69 -12.79
C THR A 7 -9.79 -3.73 -11.95
N VAL A 8 -8.48 -3.93 -11.86
CA VAL A 8 -7.53 -3.19 -11.00
C VAL A 8 -7.87 -3.32 -9.51
N GLU A 9 -8.68 -4.31 -9.15
CA GLU A 9 -8.99 -4.59 -7.75
C GLU A 9 -7.80 -5.28 -7.07
N VAL A 10 -7.40 -4.75 -5.93
CA VAL A 10 -6.34 -5.33 -5.10
C VAL A 10 -6.97 -6.14 -3.97
N PHE A 11 -6.44 -7.33 -3.72
CA PHE A 11 -6.91 -8.24 -2.69
C PHE A 11 -5.77 -8.68 -1.76
N ILE A 12 -6.10 -8.83 -0.48
CA ILE A 12 -5.29 -9.63 0.46
C ILE A 12 -5.86 -11.04 0.49
N LEU A 13 -4.96 -12.03 0.45
CA LEU A 13 -5.32 -13.42 0.69
C LEU A 13 -5.14 -13.72 2.17
N ASN A 14 -6.18 -14.26 2.80
CA ASN A 14 -6.06 -14.83 4.14
C ASN A 14 -5.45 -16.24 4.07
N GLN A 15 -5.28 -16.88 5.22
CA GLN A 15 -4.77 -18.26 5.33
C GLN A 15 -5.65 -19.32 4.60
N HIS A 16 -6.90 -18.99 4.31
CA HIS A 16 -7.86 -19.83 3.57
C HIS A 16 -7.91 -19.51 2.07
N GLN A 17 -7.06 -18.60 1.59
CA GLN A 17 -7.04 -18.12 0.19
C GLN A 17 -8.26 -17.29 -0.22
N ASP A 18 -9.04 -16.78 0.73
CA ASP A 18 -10.13 -15.87 0.41
C ASP A 18 -9.59 -14.55 -0.13
N ARG A 19 -10.25 -14.02 -1.16
CA ARG A 19 -9.92 -12.72 -1.76
C ARG A 19 -10.64 -11.62 -1.00
N LEU A 20 -9.91 -10.93 -0.12
CA LEU A 20 -10.45 -9.80 0.65
C LEU A 20 -10.17 -8.49 -0.11
N PRO A 21 -11.17 -7.81 -0.68
CA PRO A 21 -10.97 -6.58 -1.45
C PRO A 21 -10.42 -5.49 -0.54
N LEU A 22 -9.32 -4.90 -0.99
CA LEU A 22 -8.60 -3.87 -0.28
C LEU A 22 -9.17 -2.50 -0.68
N GLN A 23 -9.93 -1.87 0.21
CA GLN A 23 -10.49 -0.55 -0.06
C GLN A 23 -9.50 0.59 0.20
N ARG A 24 -8.56 0.39 1.14
CA ARG A 24 -7.63 1.42 1.61
C ARG A 24 -6.40 0.78 2.27
N VAL A 25 -5.24 1.39 2.07
CA VAL A 25 -4.00 1.10 2.83
C VAL A 25 -3.59 2.37 3.56
N TRP A 26 -3.10 2.21 4.79
CA TRP A 26 -2.63 3.30 5.62
C TRP A 26 -1.54 2.82 6.57
N CYS A 27 -0.77 3.76 7.11
CA CYS A 27 0.20 3.52 8.19
C CYS A 27 -0.10 4.46 9.35
N GLY A 28 0.19 4.03 10.58
CA GLY A 28 0.00 4.82 11.79
C GLY A 28 0.97 4.37 12.89
N ILE A 29 1.04 5.13 13.97
CA ILE A 29 1.89 4.81 15.13
C ILE A 29 1.29 3.60 15.85
N ALA A 30 2.12 2.59 16.16
CA ALA A 30 1.67 1.39 16.87
C ALA A 30 0.99 1.76 18.20
N GLY A 31 -0.19 1.20 18.45
CA GLY A 31 -1.01 1.52 19.63
C GLY A 31 -1.97 2.70 19.47
N ASP A 32 -1.76 3.59 18.49
CA ASP A 32 -2.66 4.73 18.17
C ASP A 32 -2.85 4.91 16.66
N ALA A 33 -2.80 3.78 15.96
CA ALA A 33 -2.61 3.76 14.52
C ALA A 33 -3.81 4.36 13.77
N TRP A 34 -5.01 4.25 14.34
CA TRP A 34 -6.22 4.86 13.78
C TRP A 34 -6.18 6.38 13.80
N ARG A 35 -5.81 7.01 14.93
CA ARG A 35 -5.81 8.47 15.08
C ARG A 35 -4.67 9.12 14.28
N THR A 36 -3.53 8.44 14.20
CA THR A 36 -2.30 8.93 13.56
C THR A 36 -2.16 8.51 12.10
N ARG A 37 -3.23 7.95 11.50
CA ARG A 37 -3.17 7.31 10.19
C ARG A 37 -2.83 8.29 9.07
N ALA A 38 -1.94 7.86 8.18
CA ALA A 38 -1.76 8.44 6.86
C ALA A 38 -2.09 7.41 5.79
N ASP A 39 -2.95 7.80 4.86
CA ASP A 39 -3.31 6.98 3.71
C ASP A 39 -2.12 6.80 2.78
N VAL A 40 -1.97 5.58 2.27
CA VAL A 40 -0.95 5.23 1.28
C VAL A 40 -1.64 5.17 -0.08
N ALA A 41 -1.27 6.10 -0.96
CA ALA A 41 -1.70 6.04 -2.35
C ALA A 41 -1.06 4.82 -3.04
N LEU A 42 -1.90 3.87 -3.46
CA LEU A 42 -1.46 2.74 -4.27
C LEU A 42 -1.30 3.19 -5.73
N PRO A 43 -0.18 2.87 -6.39
CA PRO A 43 -0.02 3.18 -7.81
C PRO A 43 -1.03 2.38 -8.63
N THR A 44 -1.95 3.07 -9.29
CA THR A 44 -2.88 2.49 -10.27
C THR A 44 -2.14 2.27 -11.59
N ARG A 45 -1.32 1.22 -11.68
CA ARG A 45 -0.68 0.84 -12.95
C ARG A 45 -1.37 -0.37 -13.54
N HIS A 46 -2.07 -0.17 -14.65
CA HIS A 46 -2.46 -1.26 -15.54
C HIS A 46 -1.21 -1.92 -16.11
N GLY A 47 -0.96 -3.18 -15.76
CA GLY A 47 0.17 -3.95 -16.27
C GLY A 47 0.16 -5.38 -15.71
N PRO A 48 0.87 -6.32 -16.36
CA PRO A 48 0.81 -7.74 -16.01
C PRO A 48 1.44 -8.09 -14.64
N SER A 49 2.10 -7.13 -13.98
CA SER A 49 2.73 -7.34 -12.68
C SER A 49 2.64 -6.09 -11.80
N VAL A 50 2.12 -6.27 -10.58
CA VAL A 50 2.17 -5.26 -9.51
C VAL A 50 3.57 -5.25 -8.93
N ALA A 51 4.32 -4.17 -9.15
CA ALA A 51 5.60 -4.02 -8.48
C ALA A 51 5.37 -3.83 -6.97
N SER A 52 6.23 -4.45 -6.15
CA SER A 52 6.23 -4.16 -4.71
C SER A 52 6.51 -2.67 -4.48
N ILE A 53 5.69 -2.03 -3.65
CA ILE A 53 5.92 -0.65 -3.23
C ILE A 53 6.77 -0.64 -1.95
N ARG A 54 7.85 0.14 -1.96
CA ARG A 54 8.58 0.48 -0.74
C ARG A 54 8.02 1.78 -0.19
N LEU A 55 7.73 1.83 1.10
CA LEU A 55 7.25 3.04 1.77
C LEU A 55 8.38 3.66 2.59
N TRP A 56 8.43 4.99 2.60
CA TRP A 56 9.22 5.76 3.55
C TRP A 56 8.25 6.52 4.45
N CYS A 57 8.35 6.26 5.74
CA CYS A 57 7.44 6.78 6.74
C CYS A 57 8.22 7.48 7.85
N VAL A 58 7.71 8.63 8.30
CA VAL A 58 8.24 9.36 9.45
C VAL A 58 7.11 9.66 10.42
N ALA A 59 7.34 9.36 11.69
CA ALA A 59 6.41 9.73 12.75
C ALA A 59 6.52 11.22 13.07
N GLY A 60 5.40 11.92 13.04
CA GLY A 60 5.22 13.26 13.61
C GLY A 60 4.51 13.19 14.97
N ILE A 61 4.11 14.35 15.48
CA ILE A 61 3.46 14.46 16.81
C ILE A 61 2.05 13.85 16.78
N ASP A 62 1.22 14.21 15.78
CA ASP A 62 -0.18 13.78 15.70
C ASP A 62 -0.48 12.88 14.49
N GLN A 63 0.47 12.73 13.58
CA GLN A 63 0.30 11.97 12.35
C GLN A 63 1.61 11.33 11.90
N VAL A 64 1.49 10.26 11.11
CA VAL A 64 2.60 9.75 10.31
C VAL A 64 2.59 10.46 8.95
N ASP A 65 3.76 10.74 8.37
CA ASP A 65 3.88 11.04 6.93
C ASP A 65 4.44 9.79 6.24
N CYS A 66 3.66 9.19 5.35
CA CYS A 66 4.09 8.02 4.57
C CYS A 66 3.97 8.30 3.08
N ARG A 67 5.05 8.05 2.36
CA ARG A 67 5.11 8.18 0.91
C ARG A 67 5.77 6.96 0.27
N ALA A 68 5.38 6.65 -0.96
CA ALA A 68 6.12 5.71 -1.77
C ALA A 68 7.57 6.22 -1.90
N ALA A 69 8.54 5.38 -1.54
CA ALA A 69 9.93 5.64 -1.84
C ALA A 69 10.05 5.78 -3.36
N ARG A 70 10.76 6.83 -3.83
CA ARG A 70 11.04 6.98 -5.26
C ARG A 70 11.65 5.67 -5.76
N GLN A 71 10.97 5.01 -6.69
CA GLN A 71 11.56 3.87 -7.39
C GLN A 71 12.76 4.42 -8.17
N SER A 72 13.97 4.01 -7.80
CA SER A 72 15.14 4.22 -8.66
C SER A 72 14.84 3.48 -9.96
N SER A 73 14.64 4.22 -11.05
CA SER A 73 14.58 3.63 -12.37
C SER A 73 15.96 3.02 -12.63
N ALA A 74 16.10 1.71 -12.50
CA ALA A 74 17.20 1.01 -13.13
C ALA A 74 16.98 1.16 -14.64
N ARG A 75 17.77 2.05 -15.27
CA ARG A 75 17.96 2.01 -16.72
C ARG A 75 18.46 0.61 -17.04
N GLN A 76 17.71 -0.10 -17.88
CA GLN A 76 18.29 -1.11 -18.76
C GLN A 76 19.07 -0.39 -19.85
#